data_AF-A0A2P2JH76-F1
#
_entry.id   AF-A0A2P2JH76-F1
#
_cell.length_a   1.000
_cell.length_b   1.000
_cell.length_c   1.000
_cell.angle_alpha   90.00
_cell.angle_beta   90.00
_cell.angle_gamma   90.00
#
_symmetry.space_group_name_H-M   'P 1'
#
loop_
_entity.id
_entity.type
_entity.pdbx_description
1 polymer ?
#
loop_
_entity_poly.entity_id
_entity_poly.type
_entity_poly.pdbx_seq_one_letter_code
_entity_poly.pdbx_strand_id
1 'polypeptide(L)'
;MANNPVGVDNTFRKKFDREEYLERAREREKQEADSRTKSKSKGPLVQRKPLKHRDYEVDLESRLGKTQVVTPIAPLSQQAGYYCSVCECVVKDSANYLDHINGKKRM
;
A
#
# COMPACT_ATOMS: atom_id res chain seq x y z
N MET A 1 -58.25 19.09 37.81
CA MET A 1 -56.83 18.79 38.11
C MET A 1 -56.70 17.29 38.29
N ALA A 2 -55.93 16.61 37.43
CA ALA A 2 -55.48 15.24 37.66
C ALA A 2 -54.15 15.08 36.92
N ASN A 3 -53.05 15.17 37.69
CA ASN A 3 -51.69 14.92 37.23
C ASN A 3 -51.50 13.41 37.06
N ASN A 4 -51.33 12.93 35.83
CA ASN A 4 -50.79 11.61 35.60
C ASN A 4 -49.26 11.71 35.51
N PRO A 5 -48.49 10.90 36.26
CA PRO A 5 -47.04 10.94 36.18
C PRO A 5 -46.61 10.43 34.80
N VAL A 6 -45.77 11.22 34.12
CA VAL A 6 -45.08 10.82 32.89
C VAL A 6 -44.16 9.67 33.26
N GLY A 7 -44.59 8.45 32.94
CA GLY A 7 -43.80 7.24 33.13
C GLY A 7 -42.49 7.38 32.36
N VAL A 8 -41.38 7.48 33.09
CA VAL A 8 -40.06 7.40 32.49
C VAL A 8 -39.87 5.95 32.04
N ASP A 9 -39.98 5.71 30.74
CA ASP A 9 -39.76 4.40 30.12
C ASP A 9 -38.26 4.04 30.20
N ASN A 10 -37.89 3.43 31.32
CA ASN A 10 -36.60 2.82 31.56
C ASN A 10 -36.44 1.53 30.74
N THR A 11 -36.48 1.64 29.40
CA THR A 11 -36.08 0.55 28.50
C THR A 11 -34.57 0.55 28.36
N PHE A 12 -33.88 0.23 29.45
CA PHE A 12 -32.41 0.07 29.55
C PHE A 12 -31.89 -1.17 28.81
N ARG A 13 -32.56 -1.58 27.73
CA ARG A 13 -32.19 -2.70 26.86
C ARG A 13 -32.36 -2.24 25.43
N LYS A 14 -31.24 -2.04 24.73
CA LYS A 14 -31.21 -1.73 23.29
C LYS A 14 -32.11 -2.72 22.55
N LYS A 15 -33.25 -2.23 22.07
CA LYS A 15 -34.12 -2.99 21.17
C LYS A 15 -33.46 -2.95 19.81
N PHE A 16 -33.22 -4.11 19.21
CA PHE A 16 -32.63 -4.21 17.90
C PHE A 16 -33.65 -3.76 16.87
N ASP A 17 -33.47 -2.56 16.32
CA ASP A 17 -34.32 -2.06 15.25
C ASP A 17 -33.98 -2.78 13.95
N ARG A 18 -34.92 -3.57 13.42
CA ARG A 18 -34.66 -4.38 12.22
C ARG A 18 -34.39 -3.51 11.00
N GLU A 19 -34.97 -2.32 10.93
CA GLU A 19 -34.86 -1.45 9.76
C GLU A 19 -33.47 -0.82 9.67
N GLU A 20 -32.95 -0.31 10.80
CA GLU A 20 -31.60 0.26 10.90
C GLU A 20 -30.53 -0.75 10.48
N TYR A 21 -30.65 -2.00 10.93
CA TYR A 21 -29.67 -3.04 10.60
C TYR A 21 -29.76 -3.52 9.16
N LEU A 22 -30.95 -3.52 8.54
CA LEU A 22 -31.11 -3.79 7.11
C LEU A 22 -30.49 -2.67 6.26
N GLU A 23 -30.67 -1.41 6.68
CA GLU A 23 -30.06 -0.27 6.00
C GLU A 23 -28.53 -0.27 6.13
N ARG A 24 -28.02 -0.58 7.32
CA ARG A 24 -26.58 -0.75 7.57
C ARG A 24 -25.98 -1.92 6.78
N ALA A 25 -26.74 -2.99 6.56
CA ALA A 25 -26.30 -4.10 5.70
C ALA A 25 -26.24 -3.67 4.22
N ARG A 26 -27.27 -2.97 3.72
CA ARG A 26 -27.29 -2.41 2.36
C ARG A 26 -26.15 -1.42 2.12
N GLU A 27 -25.84 -0.59 3.10
CA GLU A 27 -24.74 0.38 2.98
C GLU A 27 -23.37 -0.31 2.93
N ARG A 28 -23.17 -1.37 3.71
CA ARG A 28 -21.95 -2.20 3.63
C ARG A 28 -21.79 -2.85 2.26
N GLU A 29 -22.86 -3.43 1.73
CA GLU A 29 -22.86 -4.04 0.39
C GLU A 29 -22.54 -3.02 -0.70
N LYS A 30 -23.08 -1.80 -0.59
CA LYS A 30 -22.80 -0.70 -1.53
C LYS A 30 -21.35 -0.24 -1.48
N GLN A 31 -20.74 -0.16 -0.29
CA GLN A 31 -19.32 0.19 -0.13
C GLN A 31 -18.40 -0.89 -0.69
N GLU A 32 -18.72 -2.17 -0.46
CA GLU A 32 -17.98 -3.28 -1.04
C GLU A 32 -18.10 -3.30 -2.57
N ALA A 33 -19.29 -3.04 -3.13
CA ALA A 33 -19.50 -2.92 -4.57
C ALA A 33 -18.69 -1.76 -5.17
N ASP A 34 -18.71 -0.55 -4.58
CA ASP A 34 -17.95 0.59 -5.09
C ASP A 34 -16.43 0.34 -5.02
N SER A 35 -15.93 -0.29 -3.94
CA SER A 35 -14.53 -0.68 -3.83
C SER A 35 -14.09 -1.71 -4.89
N ARG A 36 -14.97 -2.66 -5.24
CA ARG A 36 -14.75 -3.65 -6.30
C ARG A 36 -14.79 -3.02 -7.69
N THR A 37 -15.57 -1.96 -7.85
CA THR A 37 -15.68 -1.22 -9.12
C THR A 37 -14.46 -0.32 -9.33
N LYS A 38 -13.97 0.34 -8.28
CA LYS A 38 -12.68 1.09 -8.30
C LYS A 38 -11.46 0.23 -8.53
N SER A 39 -11.44 -1.02 -8.04
CA SER A 39 -10.32 -1.94 -8.31
C SER A 39 -10.33 -2.50 -9.74
N LYS A 40 -11.52 -2.59 -10.37
CA LYS A 40 -11.69 -2.94 -11.79
C LYS A 40 -11.49 -1.75 -12.74
N SER A 41 -11.56 -0.51 -12.27
CA SER A 41 -11.32 0.70 -13.08
C SER A 41 -9.86 1.13 -13.16
N LYS A 42 -8.92 0.33 -12.62
CA LYS A 42 -7.52 0.40 -13.06
C LYS A 42 -7.55 0.21 -14.58
N GLY A 43 -7.25 1.28 -15.31
CA GLY A 43 -7.46 1.41 -16.75
C GLY A 43 -6.92 0.25 -17.58
N PRO A 44 -7.24 0.21 -18.89
CA PRO A 44 -6.84 -0.88 -19.77
C PRO A 44 -5.37 -1.20 -19.54
N LEU A 45 -5.08 -2.50 -19.36
CA LEU A 45 -3.75 -3.02 -19.11
C LEU A 45 -2.83 -2.44 -20.17
N VAL A 46 -2.12 -1.35 -19.84
CA VAL A 46 -1.31 -0.61 -20.80
C VAL A 46 -0.36 -1.65 -21.36
N GLN A 47 -0.48 -1.95 -22.65
CA GLN A 47 0.47 -2.82 -23.33
C GLN A 47 1.81 -2.11 -23.28
N ARG A 48 2.56 -2.43 -22.22
CA ARG A 48 3.90 -1.93 -22.01
C ARG A 48 4.71 -2.37 -23.21
N LYS A 49 5.49 -1.43 -23.75
CA LYS A 49 6.43 -1.72 -24.84
C LYS A 49 7.22 -3.00 -24.49
N PRO A 50 7.47 -3.89 -25.46
CA PRO A 50 8.17 -5.14 -25.22
C PRO A 50 9.48 -4.88 -24.48
N LEU A 51 9.80 -5.77 -23.54
CA LEU A 51 10.99 -5.70 -22.69
C LEU A 51 12.22 -5.46 -23.56
N LYS A 52 12.80 -4.27 -23.47
CA LYS A 52 14.12 -4.01 -24.06
C LYS A 52 15.17 -4.49 -23.08
N HIS A 53 16.21 -5.14 -23.61
CA HIS A 53 17.45 -5.35 -22.87
C HIS A 53 18.03 -3.99 -22.47
N ARG A 54 18.73 -3.93 -21.32
CA ARG A 54 19.36 -2.69 -20.88
C ARG A 54 20.58 -2.39 -21.73
N ASP A 55 20.77 -1.13 -22.08
CA ASP A 55 21.94 -0.68 -22.86
C ASP A 55 23.18 -0.43 -22.01
N TYR A 56 23.07 -0.59 -20.68
CA TYR A 56 24.15 -0.36 -19.73
C TYR A 56 24.34 -1.55 -18.79
N GLU A 57 25.61 -1.83 -18.47
CA GLU A 57 26.00 -2.86 -17.52
C GLU A 57 25.85 -2.35 -16.09
N VAL A 58 25.32 -3.21 -15.20
CA VAL A 58 25.15 -2.88 -13.78
C VAL A 58 26.38 -3.38 -13.03
N ASP A 59 27.22 -2.46 -12.56
CA ASP A 59 28.41 -2.79 -11.79
C ASP A 59 28.03 -3.23 -10.35
N LEU A 60 28.12 -4.53 -10.10
CA LEU A 60 27.90 -5.16 -8.79
C LEU A 60 29.20 -5.64 -8.13
N GLU A 61 30.30 -5.66 -8.88
CA GLU A 61 31.56 -6.29 -8.45
C GLU A 61 32.55 -5.29 -7.87
N SER A 62 32.47 -4.01 -8.25
CA SER A 62 33.46 -3.00 -7.85
C SER A 62 33.53 -2.75 -6.34
N ARG A 63 32.51 -3.15 -5.57
CA ARG A 63 32.46 -3.00 -4.11
C ARG A 63 32.76 -4.30 -3.35
N LEU A 64 33.03 -5.40 -4.05
CA LEU A 64 33.42 -6.66 -3.41
C LEU A 64 34.80 -6.52 -2.76
N GLY A 65 34.92 -6.96 -1.50
CA GLY A 65 36.17 -6.94 -0.74
C GLY A 65 36.63 -5.56 -0.26
N LYS A 66 35.86 -4.48 -0.51
CA LYS A 66 36.18 -3.13 -0.04
C LYS A 66 35.41 -2.81 1.24
N THR A 67 36.12 -2.34 2.25
CA THR A 67 35.52 -1.82 3.49
C THR A 67 35.33 -0.30 3.37
N GLN A 68 34.08 0.16 3.41
CA GLN A 68 33.74 1.58 3.37
C GLN A 68 33.19 2.02 4.73
N VAL A 69 33.78 3.08 5.30
CA VAL A 69 33.25 3.70 6.53
C VAL A 69 32.05 4.56 6.14
N VAL A 70 30.88 4.22 6.68
CA VAL A 70 29.63 4.95 6.44
C VAL A 70 29.30 5.80 7.67
N THR A 71 29.19 7.12 7.49
CA THR A 71 28.71 8.03 8.53
C THR A 71 27.18 8.11 8.52
N PRO A 72 26.51 8.33 9.66
CA PRO A 72 25.04 8.37 9.73
C PRO A 72 24.43 9.58 9.00
N ILE A 73 25.22 10.59 8.67
CA ILE A 73 24.81 11.81 7.95
C ILE A 73 25.02 11.66 6.43
N ALA A 74 25.65 10.57 5.97
CA ALA A 74 25.93 10.37 4.56
C ALA A 74 24.63 10.26 3.73
N PRO A 75 24.62 10.81 2.50
CA PRO A 75 23.48 10.68 1.60
C PRO A 75 23.18 9.21 1.32
N LEU A 76 21.90 8.90 1.06
CA LEU A 76 21.42 7.52 0.88
C LEU A 76 22.19 6.74 -0.22
N SER A 77 22.77 7.43 -1.20
CA SER A 77 23.61 6.85 -2.26
C SER A 77 24.98 6.34 -1.79
N GLN A 78 25.46 6.83 -0.65
CA GLN A 78 26.74 6.46 -0.03
C GLN A 78 26.55 5.52 1.17
N GLN A 79 25.30 5.15 1.47
CA GLN A 79 25.00 4.20 2.52
C GLN A 79 25.36 2.76 2.12
N ALA A 80 25.52 1.89 3.10
CA ALA A 80 25.88 0.49 2.84
C ALA A 80 24.74 -0.24 2.09
N GLY A 81 24.97 -0.53 0.80
CA GLY A 81 24.06 -1.26 -0.07
C GLY A 81 24.01 -0.71 -1.49
N TYR A 82 23.05 -1.20 -2.27
CA TYR A 82 22.75 -0.75 -3.63
C TYR A 82 21.64 0.30 -3.61
N TYR A 83 21.94 1.48 -4.15
CA TYR A 83 20.98 2.58 -4.21
C TYR A 83 20.14 2.52 -5.50
N CYS A 84 18.83 2.64 -5.36
CA CYS A 84 17.90 2.76 -6.48
C CYS A 84 17.46 4.22 -6.65
N SER A 85 17.80 4.84 -7.78
CA SER A 85 17.44 6.24 -8.08
C SER A 85 15.94 6.50 -8.32
N VAL A 86 15.13 5.46 -8.56
CA VAL A 86 13.69 5.62 -8.86
C VAL A 86 12.83 5.45 -7.61
N CYS A 87 13.25 4.59 -6.70
CA CYS A 87 12.50 4.34 -5.46
C CYS A 87 13.13 5.01 -4.23
N GLU A 88 14.26 5.70 -4.43
CA GLU A 88 15.02 6.38 -3.37
C GLU A 88 15.27 5.48 -2.16
N CYS A 89 15.55 4.21 -2.41
CA CYS A 89 15.77 3.20 -1.38
C CYS A 89 17.12 2.51 -1.54
N VAL A 90 17.64 2.02 -0.41
CA VAL A 90 18.86 1.23 -0.36
C VAL A 90 18.48 -0.24 -0.18
N VAL A 91 18.95 -1.07 -1.10
CA VAL A 91 18.77 -2.51 -1.09
C VAL A 91 20.08 -3.16 -0.64
N LYS A 92 20.00 -4.09 0.31
CA LYS A 92 21.20 -4.67 0.94
C LYS A 92 21.97 -5.62 0.01
N ASP A 93 21.26 -6.41 -0.78
CA ASP A 93 21.82 -7.49 -1.59
C ASP A 93 21.74 -7.20 -3.08
N SER A 94 22.69 -7.73 -3.85
CA SER A 94 22.74 -7.60 -5.31
C SER A 94 21.57 -8.29 -6.00
N ALA A 95 21.20 -9.49 -5.55
CA ALA A 95 20.07 -10.24 -6.09
C ALA A 95 18.75 -9.48 -5.91
N ASN A 96 18.50 -8.97 -4.70
CA ASN A 96 17.30 -8.18 -4.42
C ASN A 96 17.32 -6.83 -5.17
N TYR A 97 18.50 -6.24 -5.41
CA TYR A 97 18.62 -5.04 -6.24
C TYR A 97 18.25 -5.32 -7.70
N LEU A 98 18.71 -6.44 -8.27
CA LEU A 98 18.35 -6.87 -9.62
C LEU A 98 16.84 -7.12 -9.77
N ASP A 99 16.23 -7.78 -8.80
CA ASP A 99 14.78 -8.01 -8.78
C ASP A 99 13.99 -6.71 -8.57
N HIS A 100 14.53 -5.77 -7.80
CA HIS A 100 13.93 -4.46 -7.61
C HIS A 100 13.90 -3.64 -8.91
N ILE A 101 15.00 -3.67 -9.67
CA ILE A 101 15.09 -2.95 -10.95
C ILE A 101 14.36 -3.66 -12.11
N ASN A 102 14.22 -4.99 -12.04
CA ASN A 102 13.50 -5.81 -13.02
C ASN A 102 12.01 -5.99 -12.68
N GLY A 103 11.62 -5.70 -11.44
CA GLY A 103 10.29 -5.98 -10.93
C GLY A 103 9.20 -5.11 -11.56
N LYS A 104 7.96 -5.63 -11.56
CA LYS A 104 6.75 -4.96 -12.07
C LYS A 104 6.43 -3.60 -11.44
N LYS A 105 7.08 -3.24 -10.32
CA LYS A 105 6.91 -1.93 -9.67
C LYS A 105 7.77 -0.84 -10.33
N ARG A 106 8.85 -1.22 -11.03
CA ARG A 106 9.68 -0.31 -11.83
C ARG A 106 9.27 -0.25 -13.31
N MET A 107 8.59 -1.29 -13.81
CA MET A 107 7.95 -1.27 -15.14
C MET A 107 6.56 -0.66 -15.10
#